data_AF-A0A0C4DT85-F1
#
_entry.id   AF-A0A0C4DT85-F1
#
_cell.length_a   1.000
_cell.length_b   1.000
_cell.length_c   1.000
_cell.angle_alpha   90.00
_cell.angle_beta   90.00
_cell.angle_gamma   90.00
#
_symmetry.space_group_name_H-M   'P 1'
#
loop_
_entity.id
_entity.type
_entity.pdbx_description
1 polymer ?
#
loop_
_entity_poly.entity_id
_entity_poly.type
_entity_poly.pdbx_seq_one_letter_code
_entity_poly.pdbx_strand_id
1 'polypeptide(L)'
;MSNNMSNAEVATTNPGQPKPLGMRKNGKQWHAPRKAFRPGSGLTSYEKRAKDRVAMAAVKAKEKEMKDEKEAEKQQRIQAIKDRRAAKEEKERYEKMAEKMHRKRVERLKRREKRNKVLNS
;
A
#
# COMPACT_ATOMS: atom_id res chain seq x y z
N MET A 1 74.52 -20.77 -30.85
CA MET A 1 73.49 -20.19 -31.74
C MET A 1 72.85 -19.03 -30.99
N SER A 2 73.30 -17.81 -31.31
CA SER A 2 72.77 -16.57 -30.74
C SER A 2 71.41 -16.27 -31.34
N ASN A 3 70.37 -16.12 -30.51
CA ASN A 3 69.11 -15.55 -30.95
C ASN A 3 68.88 -14.20 -30.28
N ASN A 4 69.17 -13.19 -31.08
CA ASN A 4 68.84 -11.79 -30.90
C ASN A 4 67.36 -11.62 -31.30
N MET A 5 66.46 -11.41 -30.34
CA MET A 5 65.08 -11.00 -30.63
C MET A 5 64.87 -9.58 -30.11
N SER A 6 64.85 -8.67 -31.09
CA SER A 6 64.49 -7.27 -30.98
C SER A 6 63.15 -7.07 -30.27
N ASN A 7 63.18 -6.35 -29.15
CA ASN A 7 62.00 -5.82 -28.49
C ASN A 7 61.39 -4.74 -29.41
N ALA A 8 60.22 -5.01 -29.98
CA ALA A 8 59.43 -4.03 -30.68
C ALA A 8 58.76 -3.10 -29.65
N GLU A 9 59.15 -1.83 -29.65
CA GLU A 9 58.52 -0.79 -28.83
C GLU A 9 57.06 -0.60 -29.28
N VAL A 10 56.12 -1.14 -28.49
CA VAL A 10 54.70 -0.85 -28.64
C VAL A 10 54.45 0.52 -28.02
N ALA A 11 54.28 1.54 -28.86
CA ALA A 11 53.88 2.87 -28.43
C ALA A 11 52.52 2.81 -27.70
N THR A 12 52.56 2.88 -26.37
CA THR A 12 51.38 2.99 -25.52
C THR A 12 50.76 4.38 -25.71
N THR A 13 49.74 4.50 -26.56
CA THR A 13 48.94 5.71 -26.65
C THR A 13 48.04 5.81 -25.42
N ASN A 14 48.51 6.52 -24.41
CA ASN A 14 47.77 6.82 -23.19
C ASN A 14 46.52 7.67 -23.54
N PRO A 15 45.28 7.18 -23.34
CA PRO A 15 44.06 7.83 -23.84
C PRO A 15 43.69 9.14 -23.11
N GLY A 16 44.53 9.61 -22.18
CA GLY A 16 44.31 10.82 -21.38
C GLY A 16 45.10 12.05 -21.82
N GLN A 17 46.00 11.95 -22.81
CA GLN A 17 46.82 13.09 -23.24
C GLN A 17 46.09 13.90 -24.32
N PRO A 18 45.81 15.20 -24.11
CA PRO A 18 45.16 16.03 -25.11
C PRO A 18 46.08 16.16 -26.33
N LYS A 19 45.60 15.68 -27.49
CA LYS A 19 46.31 15.85 -28.76
C LYS A 19 46.54 17.36 -28.98
N PRO A 20 47.73 17.78 -29.43
CA PRO A 20 47.99 19.19 -29.68
C PRO A 20 47.03 19.70 -30.76
N LEU A 21 46.22 20.71 -30.44
CA LEU A 21 45.35 21.35 -31.42
C LEU A 21 46.18 22.30 -32.30
N GLY A 22 45.97 22.22 -33.61
CA GLY A 22 46.64 23.09 -34.58
C GLY A 22 46.22 24.56 -34.48
N MET A 23 47.05 25.44 -35.04
CA MET A 23 46.88 26.90 -34.99
C MET A 23 45.58 27.36 -35.67
N ARG A 24 44.75 28.17 -34.98
CA ARG A 24 43.49 28.69 -35.55
C ARG A 24 43.78 29.82 -36.55
N LYS A 25 43.29 29.68 -37.79
CA LYS A 25 43.46 30.70 -38.85
C LYS A 25 42.79 32.05 -38.55
N ASN A 26 41.78 32.08 -37.68
CA ASN A 26 41.00 33.28 -37.29
C ASN A 26 41.63 34.07 -36.11
N GLY A 27 42.88 33.82 -35.71
CA GLY A 27 43.57 34.58 -34.66
C GLY A 27 43.02 34.45 -33.22
N LYS A 28 41.87 33.80 -33.03
CA LYS A 28 41.20 33.53 -31.74
C LYS A 28 41.88 32.38 -30.96
N GLN A 29 43.20 32.37 -30.87
CA GLN A 29 43.97 31.39 -30.11
C GLN A 29 43.84 31.61 -28.58
N TRP A 30 43.55 32.85 -28.17
CA TRP A 30 43.38 33.25 -26.76
C TRP A 30 42.08 32.74 -26.11
N HIS A 31 41.12 32.27 -26.92
CA HIS A 31 39.91 31.63 -26.38
C HIS A 31 40.18 30.15 -26.07
N ALA A 32 39.90 29.74 -24.83
CA ALA A 32 39.98 28.34 -24.43
C ALA A 32 39.06 27.44 -25.29
N PRO A 33 39.52 26.26 -25.73
CA PRO A 33 38.68 25.29 -26.43
C PRO A 33 37.51 24.85 -25.55
N ARG A 34 36.27 25.04 -26.03
CA ARG A 34 35.07 24.58 -25.32
C ARG A 34 34.91 23.08 -25.52
N LYS A 35 34.90 22.32 -24.42
CA LYS A 35 34.55 20.89 -24.46
C LYS A 35 33.06 20.74 -24.79
N ALA A 36 32.73 19.80 -25.68
CA ALA A 36 31.34 19.44 -25.92
C ALA A 36 30.70 18.91 -24.63
N PHE A 37 29.56 19.47 -24.24
CA PHE A 37 28.81 19.02 -23.08
C PHE A 37 28.25 17.62 -23.38
N ARG A 38 28.79 16.61 -22.69
CA ARG A 38 28.33 15.22 -22.72
C ARG A 38 28.11 14.79 -21.28
N PRO A 39 26.87 14.85 -20.76
CA PRO A 39 26.59 14.36 -19.41
C PRO A 39 26.74 12.83 -19.41
N GLY A 40 27.92 12.37 -18.97
CA GLY A 40 28.31 10.96 -18.97
C GLY A 40 28.30 10.31 -17.59
N SER A 41 27.51 10.82 -16.63
CA SER A 41 27.52 10.30 -15.26
C SER A 41 26.12 10.23 -14.65
N GLY A 42 25.66 9.00 -14.45
CA GLY A 42 24.42 8.62 -13.77
C GLY A 42 24.06 7.16 -14.07
N LEU A 43 23.27 6.50 -13.21
CA LEU A 43 22.75 5.15 -13.47
C LEU A 43 22.07 5.08 -14.85
N THR A 44 22.15 3.92 -15.51
CA THR A 44 21.46 3.70 -16.78
C THR A 44 19.96 3.95 -16.62
N SER A 45 19.29 4.40 -17.68
CA SER A 45 17.85 4.75 -17.61
C SER A 45 16.98 3.58 -17.12
N TYR A 46 17.44 2.34 -17.27
CA TYR A 46 16.77 1.16 -16.76
C TYR A 46 16.99 0.96 -15.25
N GLU A 47 18.22 1.04 -14.77
CA GLU A 47 18.53 0.86 -13.35
C GLU A 47 17.84 1.91 -12.46
N LYS A 48 17.72 3.15 -12.94
CA LYS A 48 16.94 4.19 -12.25
C LYS A 48 15.47 3.79 -12.12
N ARG A 49 14.84 3.43 -13.25
CA ARG A 49 13.44 2.97 -13.26
C ARG A 49 13.21 1.73 -12.39
N ALA A 50 14.16 0.81 -12.34
CA ALA A 50 14.08 -0.38 -11.50
C ALA A 50 14.08 0.00 -10.01
N LYS A 51 14.99 0.88 -9.58
CA LYS A 51 15.04 1.38 -8.20
C LYS A 51 13.77 2.14 -7.82
N ASP A 52 13.27 2.99 -8.72
CA ASP A 52 12.05 3.75 -8.49
C ASP A 52 10.83 2.84 -8.34
N ARG A 53 10.72 1.77 -9.15
CA ARG A 53 9.63 0.79 -9.02
C ARG A 53 9.68 0.06 -7.68
N VAL A 54 10.87 -0.34 -7.22
CA VAL A 54 11.03 -1.01 -5.92
C VAL A 54 10.64 -0.07 -4.78
N ALA A 55 11.08 1.18 -4.82
CA ALA A 55 10.71 2.19 -3.83
C ALA A 55 9.19 2.43 -3.81
N MET A 56 8.57 2.58 -4.98
CA MET A 56 7.12 2.74 -5.11
C MET A 56 6.33 1.52 -4.63
N ALA A 57 6.83 0.30 -4.88
CA ALA A 57 6.21 -0.92 -4.38
C ALA A 57 6.26 -0.98 -2.85
N ALA A 58 7.38 -0.63 -2.24
CA ALA A 58 7.53 -0.58 -0.78
C ALA A 58 6.59 0.47 -0.15
N VAL A 59 6.46 1.65 -0.75
CA VAL A 59 5.52 2.69 -0.27
C VAL A 59 4.07 2.21 -0.37
N LYS A 60 3.68 1.62 -1.51
CA LYS A 60 2.32 1.12 -1.71
C LYS A 60 1.98 -0.04 -0.78
N ALA A 61 2.93 -0.92 -0.49
CA ALA A 61 2.73 -2.00 0.47
C ALA A 61 2.38 -1.44 1.86
N LYS A 62 3.17 -0.47 2.35
CA LYS A 62 2.90 0.20 3.64
C LYS A 62 1.58 0.96 3.64
N GLU A 63 1.25 1.64 2.54
CA GLU A 63 -0.03 2.34 2.41
C GLU A 63 -1.21 1.37 2.46
N LYS A 64 -1.08 0.21 1.81
CA LYS A 64 -2.09 -0.84 1.82
C LYS A 64 -2.27 -1.42 3.22
N GLU A 65 -1.18 -1.77 3.91
CA GLU A 65 -1.22 -2.25 5.29
C GLU A 65 -1.98 -1.28 6.20
N MET A 66 -1.68 0.03 6.13
CA MET A 66 -2.40 1.04 6.93
C MET A 66 -3.88 1.20 6.56
N LYS A 67 -4.26 0.93 5.30
CA LYS A 67 -5.67 0.97 4.87
C LYS A 67 -6.41 -0.26 5.36
N ASP A 68 -5.82 -1.43 5.18
CA ASP A 68 -6.40 -2.72 5.59
C ASP A 68 -6.63 -2.75 7.11
N GLU A 69 -5.69 -2.22 7.91
CA GLU A 69 -5.86 -2.08 9.36
C GLU A 69 -7.05 -1.19 9.75
N LYS A 70 -7.16 0.00 9.13
CA LYS A 70 -8.29 0.93 9.38
C LYS A 70 -9.63 0.34 8.96
N GLU A 71 -9.66 -0.38 7.85
CA GLU A 71 -10.87 -1.05 7.38
C GLU A 71 -11.26 -2.22 8.29
N ALA A 72 -10.29 -2.98 8.79
CA ALA A 72 -10.52 -4.03 9.77
C ALA A 72 -11.12 -3.48 11.07
N GLU A 73 -10.59 -2.39 11.62
CA GLU A 73 -11.14 -1.73 12.81
C GLU A 73 -12.59 -1.25 12.58
N LYS A 74 -12.83 -0.61 11.43
CA LYS A 74 -14.17 -0.16 11.05
C LYS A 74 -15.14 -1.34 10.93
N GLN A 75 -14.70 -2.44 10.33
CA GLN A 75 -15.51 -3.63 10.16
C GLN A 75 -15.82 -4.31 11.50
N GLN A 76 -14.85 -4.40 12.41
CA GLN A 76 -15.08 -4.90 13.77
C GLN A 76 -16.13 -4.06 14.51
N ARG A 77 -16.06 -2.74 14.39
CA ARG A 77 -17.08 -1.84 14.99
C ARG A 77 -18.46 -2.07 14.39
N ILE A 78 -18.56 -2.19 13.07
CA ILE A 78 -19.82 -2.48 12.38
C ILE A 78 -20.39 -3.82 12.84
N GLN A 79 -19.55 -4.85 12.93
CA GLN A 79 -19.97 -6.18 13.37
C GLN A 79 -20.49 -6.15 14.81
N ALA A 80 -19.76 -5.51 15.73
CA ALA A 80 -20.20 -5.37 17.12
C ALA A 80 -21.54 -4.65 17.26
N ILE A 81 -21.81 -3.63 16.42
CA ILE A 81 -23.10 -2.94 16.41
C ILE A 81 -24.21 -3.86 15.88
N LYS A 82 -23.96 -4.63 14.82
CA LYS A 82 -24.92 -5.59 14.27
C LYS A 82 -25.25 -6.67 15.29
N ASP A 83 -24.24 -7.24 15.94
CA ASP A 83 -24.42 -8.29 16.95
C ASP A 83 -25.23 -7.77 18.14
N ARG A 84 -24.97 -6.54 18.59
CA ARG A 84 -25.76 -5.90 19.66
C ARG A 84 -27.22 -5.70 19.26
N ARG A 85 -27.48 -5.30 18.01
CA ARG A 85 -28.86 -5.12 17.51
C ARG A 85 -29.58 -6.45 17.40
N ALA A 86 -28.94 -7.47 16.85
CA ALA A 86 -29.49 -8.82 16.75
C ALA A 86 -29.82 -9.38 18.15
N ALA A 87 -28.90 -9.28 19.11
CA ALA A 87 -29.14 -9.73 20.48
C ALA A 87 -30.32 -8.99 21.15
N LYS A 88 -30.48 -7.69 20.87
CA LYS A 88 -31.61 -6.90 21.38
C LYS A 88 -32.93 -7.32 20.74
N GLU A 89 -32.96 -7.51 19.42
CA GLU A 89 -34.16 -7.96 18.69
C GLU A 89 -34.59 -9.36 19.13
N GLU A 90 -33.65 -10.28 19.36
CA GLU A 90 -33.94 -11.60 19.91
C GLU A 90 -34.54 -11.51 21.30
N LYS A 91 -33.94 -10.69 22.18
CA LYS A 91 -34.47 -10.45 23.53
C LYS A 91 -35.90 -9.90 23.50
N GLU A 92 -36.13 -8.85 22.70
CA GLU A 92 -37.46 -8.24 22.53
C GLU A 92 -38.49 -9.24 21.96
N ARG A 93 -38.07 -10.13 21.04
CA ARG A 93 -38.92 -11.20 20.53
C ARG A 93 -39.35 -12.18 21.64
N TYR A 94 -38.42 -12.58 22.51
CA TYR A 94 -38.73 -13.45 23.64
C TYR A 94 -39.62 -12.76 24.67
N GLU A 95 -39.36 -11.50 24.99
CA GLU A 95 -40.19 -10.70 25.90
C GLU A 95 -41.63 -10.58 25.38
N LYS A 96 -41.82 -10.23 24.10
CA LYS A 96 -43.14 -10.15 23.47
C LYS A 96 -43.88 -11.50 23.48
N MET A 97 -43.16 -12.60 23.34
CA MET A 97 -43.74 -13.94 23.45
C MET A 97 -44.19 -14.25 24.88
N ALA A 98 -43.37 -13.90 25.87
CA ALA A 98 -43.69 -14.06 27.29
C ALA A 98 -44.92 -13.21 27.67
N GLU A 99 -44.97 -11.94 27.25
CA GLU A 99 -46.13 -11.05 27.43
C GLU A 99 -47.40 -11.63 26.81
N LYS A 100 -47.32 -12.17 25.58
CA LYS A 100 -48.46 -12.81 24.93
C LYS A 100 -48.99 -14.00 25.73
N MET A 101 -48.11 -14.81 26.30
CA MET A 101 -48.50 -15.94 27.14
C MET A 101 -49.06 -15.48 28.49
N HIS A 102 -48.45 -14.46 29.11
CA HIS A 102 -48.93 -13.85 30.34
C HIS A 102 -50.33 -13.27 30.15
N ARG A 103 -50.56 -12.50 29.08
CA ARG A 103 -51.88 -11.97 28.71
C ARG A 103 -52.92 -13.09 28.55
N LYS A 104 -52.58 -14.15 27.83
CA LYS A 104 -53.46 -15.33 27.67
C LYS A 104 -53.80 -15.97 29.02
N ARG A 105 -52.84 -16.07 29.95
CA ARG A 105 -53.06 -16.62 31.29
C ARG A 105 -54.01 -15.74 32.10
N VAL A 106 -53.76 -14.43 32.13
CA VAL A 106 -54.61 -13.46 32.85
C VAL A 106 -56.05 -13.47 32.31
N GLU A 107 -56.24 -13.48 30.98
CA GLU A 107 -57.58 -13.59 30.41
C GLU A 107 -58.29 -14.91 30.77
N ARG A 108 -57.54 -16.03 30.81
CA ARG A 108 -58.09 -17.34 31.18
C ARG A 108 -58.57 -17.34 32.63
N LEU A 109 -57.82 -16.69 33.54
CA LEU A 109 -58.21 -16.50 34.93
C LEU A 109 -59.47 -15.64 35.03
N LYS A 110 -59.51 -14.47 34.39
CA LYS A 110 -60.71 -13.60 34.37
C LYS A 110 -61.96 -14.31 33.86
N ARG A 111 -61.82 -15.15 32.82
CA ARG A 111 -62.93 -15.97 32.29
C ARG A 111 -63.41 -17.04 33.28
N ARG A 112 -62.49 -17.68 34.02
CA ARG A 112 -62.82 -18.65 35.08
C ARG A 112 -63.51 -17.96 36.25
N GLU A 113 -63.00 -16.82 36.70
CA GLU A 113 -63.62 -16.02 37.76
C GLU A 113 -65.04 -15.61 37.39
N LYS A 114 -65.26 -15.10 36.16
CA LYS A 114 -66.61 -14.77 35.67
C LYS A 114 -67.52 -15.99 35.69
N ARG A 115 -67.04 -17.14 35.22
CA ARG A 115 -67.83 -18.38 35.19
C ARG A 115 -68.15 -18.89 36.61
N ASN A 116 -67.16 -18.97 37.48
CA ASN A 116 -67.34 -19.41 38.87
C ASN A 116 -68.28 -18.48 39.63
N LYS A 117 -68.22 -17.17 39.35
CA LYS A 117 -69.16 -16.20 39.94
C LYS A 117 -70.61 -16.44 39.50
N VAL A 118 -70.85 -16.85 38.26
CA VAL A 118 -72.19 -17.20 37.76
C VAL A 118 -72.66 -18.57 38.29
N LEU A 119 -71.74 -19.50 38.53
CA LEU A 119 -72.07 -20.85 39.03
C LEU A 119 -72.22 -20.92 40.56
N ASN A 120 -71.57 -20.01 41.30
CA ASN A 120 -71.62 -19.92 42.75
C ASN A 120 -72.44 -18.72 43.25
N SER A 121 -73.22 -18.09 42.37
CA SER A 121 -74.24 -17.09 42.70
C SER A 121 -75.61 -17.71 42.84
#